data_AF-A0A8T5EQ28-F1
#
_entry.id   AF-A0A8T5EQ28-F1
#
_cell.length_a   1.000
_cell.length_b   1.000
_cell.length_c   1.000
_cell.angle_alpha   90.00
_cell.angle_beta   90.00
_cell.angle_gamma   90.00
#
_symmetry.space_group_name_H-M   'P 1'
#
loop_
_entity.id
_entity.type
_entity.pdbx_description
1 polymer ?
#
loop_
_entity_poly.entity_id
_entity_poly.type
_entity_poly.pdbx_seq_one_letter_code
_entity_poly.pdbx_strand_id
1 'polypeptide(L)' 'MTETQQKVIWIIGGSGGIGSQIAKRMLDNGWKVIISARDIDKLREVSNHE' A
#
# COMPACT_ATOMS: atom_id res chain seq x y z
N MET A 1 -7.48 13.09 25.15
CA MET A 1 -6.72 12.25 24.21
C MET A 1 -7.47 12.28 22.90
N THR A 2 -6.98 12.99 21.88
CA THR A 2 -7.62 12.99 20.56
C THR A 2 -7.12 11.77 19.78
N GLU A 3 -8.02 10.85 19.48
CA GLU A 3 -7.75 9.68 18.67
C GLU A 3 -7.43 10.15 17.24
N THR A 4 -6.15 10.13 16.86
CA THR A 4 -5.73 10.46 15.50
C THR A 4 -6.19 9.34 14.59
N GLN A 5 -7.27 9.56 13.83
CA GLN A 5 -7.73 8.61 12.82
C GLN A 5 -6.60 8.36 11.79
N GLN A 6 -6.07 7.14 11.78
CA GLN A 6 -5.07 6.72 10.83
C GLN A 6 -5.66 6.73 9.42
N LYS A 7 -5.04 7.47 8.50
CA LYS A 7 -5.52 7.57 7.11
C LYS A 7 -5.34 6.23 6.40
N VAL A 8 -6.34 5.86 5.60
CA VAL A 8 -6.37 4.58 4.85
C VAL A 8 -6.48 4.88 3.36
N ILE A 9 -5.69 4.18 2.55
CA ILE A 9 -5.74 4.25 1.08
C ILE A 9 -5.82 2.84 0.48
N TRP A 10 -6.63 2.69 -0.57
CA TRP A 10 -6.71 1.46 -1.36
C TRP A 10 -6.28 1.74 -2.81
N ILE A 11 -5.33 0.94 -3.30
CA ILE A 11 -4.72 1.09 -4.63
C ILE A 11 -4.99 -0.17 -5.46
N ILE A 12 -5.74 -0.01 -6.56
CA ILE A 12 -5.88 -1.03 -7.59
C ILE A 12 -4.65 -1.01 -8.51
N GLY A 13 -4.22 -2.18 -9.00
CA GLY A 13 -2.97 -2.31 -9.76
C GLY A 13 -1.71 -2.08 -8.90
N GLY A 14 -1.81 -2.25 -7.58
CA GLY A 14 -0.70 -1.97 -6.64
C GLY A 14 0.48 -2.93 -6.70
N SER A 15 0.40 -4.00 -7.50
CA SER A 15 1.42 -5.04 -7.61
C SER A 15 2.56 -4.72 -8.58
N GLY A 16 2.66 -3.49 -9.11
CA GLY A 16 3.75 -3.13 -10.00
C GLY A 16 3.70 -1.69 -10.52
N GLY A 17 4.77 -1.29 -11.22
CA GLY A 17 4.93 0.02 -11.84
C GLY A 17 4.63 1.16 -10.87
N ILE A 18 3.78 2.08 -11.32
CA ILE A 18 3.37 3.26 -10.54
C ILE A 18 2.58 2.85 -9.29
N GLY A 19 1.73 1.83 -9.38
CA GLY A 19 0.89 1.39 -8.25
C GLY A 19 1.71 0.98 -7.03
N SER A 20 2.79 0.21 -7.23
CA SER A 20 3.70 -0.18 -6.14
C SER A 20 4.49 1.00 -5.55
N GLN A 21 4.89 1.97 -6.38
CA GLN A 21 5.63 3.14 -5.91
C GLN A 21 4.75 4.10 -5.10
N ILE A 22 3.48 4.25 -5.50
CA ILE A 22 2.50 5.00 -4.71
C ILE A 22 2.24 4.29 -3.38
N ALA A 23 2.08 2.96 -3.39
CA ALA A 23 1.87 2.18 -2.17
C ALA A 23 3.01 2.41 -1.16
N LYS A 24 4.27 2.28 -1.60
CA LYS A 24 5.46 2.56 -0.78
C LYS A 24 5.46 3.98 -0.23
N ARG A 25 5.27 4.99 -1.09
CA ARG A 25 5.27 6.40 -0.68
C ARG A 25 4.16 6.72 0.34
N MET A 26 3.00 6.09 0.23
CA MET A 26 1.92 6.30 1.20
C MET A 26 2.20 5.62 2.54
N LEU A 27 2.82 4.43 2.50
CA LEU A 27 3.28 3.74 3.70
C LEU A 27 4.33 4.58 4.44
N ASP A 28 5.32 5.12 3.72
CA ASP A 28 6.34 6.03 4.28
C ASP A 28 5.73 7.29 4.91
N ASN A 29 4.57 7.72 4.43
CA ASN A 29 3.82 8.86 4.97
C ASN A 29 2.90 8.49 6.16
N GLY A 30 2.99 7.26 6.68
CA GLY A 30 2.23 6.78 7.84
C GLY A 30 0.78 6.40 7.55
N TRP A 31 0.43 6.12 6.29
CA TRP A 31 -0.90 5.66 5.92
C TRP A 31 -1.01 4.14 6.08
N LYS A 32 -2.22 3.66 6.38
CA LYS A 32 -2.58 2.26 6.14
C LYS A 32 -2.79 2.07 4.65
N VAL A 33 -1.99 1.22 4.03
CA VAL A 33 -2.06 0.96 2.59
C VAL A 33 -2.64 -0.42 2.33
N ILE A 34 -3.61 -0.48 1.43
CA ILE A 34 -4.21 -1.71 0.92
C ILE A 34 -3.96 -1.74 -0.60
N ILE A 35 -3.47 -2.84 -1.13
CA ILE A 35 -3.22 -3.03 -2.56
C ILE A 35 -4.02 -4.21 -3.11
N SER A 36 -4.47 -4.12 -4.35
CA SER A 36 -5.13 -5.23 -5.05
C SER A 36 -4.70 -5.32 -6.50
N ALA A 37 -4.49 -6.54 -7.00
CA ALA A 37 -4.13 -6.85 -8.37
C ALA A 37 -4.49 -8.31 -8.70
N ARG A 38 -4.28 -8.72 -9.94
CA ARG A 38 -4.57 -10.08 -10.42
C ARG A 38 -3.54 -11.12 -9.99
N ASP A 39 -2.31 -10.69 -9.72
CA ASP A 39 -1.16 -11.55 -9.45
C ASP A 39 -0.84 -11.52 -7.95
N ILE A 40 -1.12 -12.63 -7.26
CA ILE A 40 -0.96 -12.74 -5.82
C ILE A 40 0.51 -12.75 -5.38
N ASP A 41 1.40 -13.29 -6.21
CA ASP A 41 2.82 -13.41 -5.88
C ASP A 41 3.48 -12.03 -5.94
N LYS A 42 3.13 -11.21 -6.94
CA LYS A 42 3.55 -9.80 -6.98
C LYS A 42 2.97 -8.97 -5.84
N LEU A 43 1.73 -9.24 -5.41
CA LEU A 43 1.17 -8.56 -4.24
C LEU A 43 1.98 -8.88 -2.97
N ARG A 44 2.38 -10.14 -2.79
CA ARG A 44 3.22 -10.57 -1.66
C ARG A 44 4.60 -9.93 -1.69
N GLU A 45 5.23 -9.86 -2.87
CA GLU A 45 6.52 -9.19 -3.06
C GLU A 45 6.44 -7.72 -2.61
N VAL A 46 5.40 -6.99 -3.04
CA VAL A 46 5.21 -5.58 -2.67
C VAL A 46 4.82 -5.42 -1.20
N SER A 47 4.06 -6.35 -0.61
CA SER A 47 3.59 -6.24 0.77
C SER A 47 4.66 -6.58 1.82
N ASN A 48 5.69 -7.34 1.46
CA ASN A 48 6.80 -7.72 2.35
C ASN A 48 7.81 -6.57 2.54
N HIS A 49 7.32 -5.34 2.62
CA HIS A 49 8.14 -4.17 2.82
C HIS A 49 8.70 -4.18 4.25
N GLU A 50 10.02 -4.39 4.40
CA GLU A 50 10.77 -4.14 5.65
C GLU A 50 10.88 -2.63 5.94
#